data_AF-A0AAN8JGP3-F1
#
_entry.id   AF-A0AAN8JGP3-F1
#
_cell.length_a   1.000
_cell.length_b   1.000
_cell.length_c   1.000
_cell.angle_alpha   90.00
_cell.angle_beta   90.00
_cell.angle_gamma   90.00
#
_symmetry.space_group_name_H-M   'P 1'
#
loop_
_entity.id
_entity.type
_entity.pdbx_description
1 polymer ?
#
loop_
_entity_poly.entity_id
_entity_poly.type
_entity_poly.pdbx_seq_one_letter_code
_entity_poly.pdbx_strand_id
1 'polypeptide(L)'
;MPYKLPFRVVHVSGQDDNFKASELNTHGPLTKGWQSSRFCLYPQDIVIQLNFRSRLRKIQILAHQYLISTKIEFFVGDVPDGTKPSLENARYTRLGYVSLSDNEKTGYKARELKSVHVDAHGVFLKLNIHKNHINKYNLYNQVGLIAVNVIGDNIEPKKLDIMDPVSYLLLWSYTSTQFKQLGG
;
A
#
# COMPACT_ATOMS: atom_id res chain seq x y z
N MET A 1 -14.15 -4.53 12.80
CA MET A 1 -14.39 -3.17 12.24
C MET A 1 -13.09 -2.74 11.60
N PRO A 2 -13.11 -2.24 10.35
CA PRO A 2 -11.90 -1.78 9.68
C PRO A 2 -11.22 -0.65 10.46
N TYR A 3 -9.91 -0.71 10.61
CA TYR A 3 -9.10 0.25 11.33
C TYR A 3 -7.93 0.72 10.47
N LYS A 4 -7.26 1.80 10.92
CA LYS A 4 -6.09 2.33 10.24
C LYS A 4 -4.93 1.34 10.38
N LEU A 5 -4.47 0.79 9.26
CA LEU A 5 -3.41 -0.19 9.20
C LEU A 5 -2.04 0.51 9.33
N PRO A 6 -1.19 0.08 10.28
CA PRO A 6 0.17 0.60 10.39
C PRO A 6 1.02 0.10 9.23
N PHE A 7 1.88 0.99 8.73
CA PHE A 7 2.77 0.71 7.61
C PHE A 7 4.09 1.46 7.77
N ARG A 8 5.05 1.13 6.90
CA ARG A 8 6.24 1.93 6.66
C ARG A 8 6.46 2.13 5.16
N VAL A 9 6.98 3.28 4.76
CA VAL A 9 7.52 3.48 3.42
C VAL A 9 8.78 2.63 3.27
N VAL A 10 8.83 1.82 2.22
CA VAL A 10 9.96 0.91 1.91
C VAL A 10 10.65 1.27 0.60
N HIS A 11 10.02 2.07 -0.25
CA HIS A 11 10.60 2.55 -1.50
C HIS A 11 10.05 3.91 -1.89
N VAL A 12 10.90 4.71 -2.52
CA VAL A 12 10.52 5.93 -3.22
C VAL A 12 11.45 6.14 -4.42
N SER A 13 10.92 6.59 -5.56
CA SER A 13 11.70 6.86 -6.77
C SER A 13 12.56 8.13 -6.66
N GLY A 14 12.15 9.08 -5.82
CA GLY A 14 12.83 10.36 -5.63
C GLY A 14 12.18 11.19 -4.52
N GLN A 15 12.97 12.02 -3.86
CA GLN A 15 12.49 12.89 -2.78
C GLN A 15 13.31 14.18 -2.67
N ASP A 16 12.72 15.21 -2.09
CA ASP A 16 13.44 16.42 -1.63
C ASP A 16 14.07 16.15 -0.25
N ASP A 17 15.28 16.65 -0.03
CA ASP A 17 16.04 16.43 1.21
C ASP A 17 15.32 16.89 2.47
N ASN A 18 14.46 17.91 2.35
CA ASN A 18 13.70 18.48 3.46
C ASN A 18 12.33 17.81 3.65
N PHE A 19 11.89 16.99 2.70
CA PHE A 19 10.55 16.40 2.63
C PHE A 19 10.63 14.91 2.27
N LYS A 20 11.33 14.17 3.13
CA LYS A 20 11.62 12.74 2.95
C LYS A 20 10.37 11.88 3.07
N ALA A 21 10.35 10.75 2.37
CA ALA A 21 9.21 9.84 2.39
C ALA A 21 8.95 9.22 3.77
N SER A 22 9.96 9.17 4.65
CA SER A 22 9.82 8.73 6.04
C SER A 22 8.80 9.56 6.84
N GLU A 23 8.55 10.81 6.44
CA GLU A 23 7.52 11.66 7.04
C GLU A 23 6.10 11.07 6.87
N LEU A 24 5.87 10.19 5.87
CA LEU A 24 4.57 9.55 5.68
C LEU A 24 4.30 8.41 6.69
N ASN A 25 5.32 7.96 7.43
CA ASN A 25 5.18 6.88 8.42
C ASN A 25 4.48 7.34 9.70
N THR A 26 4.48 8.64 9.97
CA THR A 26 3.91 9.24 11.17
C THR A 26 2.86 10.26 10.78
N HIS A 27 1.95 10.54 11.71
CA HIS A 27 0.95 11.58 11.53
C HIS A 27 0.99 12.49 12.74
N GLY A 28 0.94 13.78 12.48
CA GLY A 28 1.01 14.80 13.51
C GLY A 28 1.02 16.19 12.89
N PRO A 29 0.75 17.22 13.70
CA PRO A 29 0.66 18.61 13.22
C PRO A 29 1.98 19.14 12.63
N LEU A 30 3.11 18.55 13.03
CA LEU A 30 4.45 18.95 12.58
C LEU A 30 4.95 18.15 11.36
N THR A 31 4.21 17.14 10.94
CA THR A 31 4.62 16.27 9.82
C THR A 31 4.63 17.09 8.54
N LYS A 32 5.76 17.10 7.85
CA LYS A 32 5.91 17.89 6.61
C LYS A 32 5.34 17.14 5.40
N GLY A 33 5.31 15.81 5.48
CA GLY A 33 4.98 14.93 4.37
C GLY A 33 6.14 14.77 3.40
N TRP A 34 5.84 14.10 2.29
CA TRP A 34 6.78 13.81 1.22
C TRP A 34 6.62 14.79 0.06
N GLN A 35 7.74 15.15 -0.57
CA GLN A 35 7.77 15.80 -1.88
C GLN A 35 8.79 15.09 -2.76
N SER A 36 8.49 14.96 -4.05
CA SER A 36 9.45 14.48 -5.04
C SER A 36 10.66 15.40 -5.16
N SER A 37 11.76 14.93 -5.74
CA SER A 37 12.88 15.80 -6.09
C SER A 37 12.44 16.90 -7.07
N ARG A 38 13.11 18.06 -7.03
CA ARG A 38 12.89 19.15 -7.99
C ARG A 38 13.11 18.66 -9.42
N PHE A 39 12.25 19.07 -10.34
CA PHE A 39 12.28 18.67 -11.75
C PHE A 39 12.33 17.16 -11.97
N CYS A 40 11.66 16.38 -11.09
CA CYS A 40 11.62 14.94 -11.20
C CYS A 40 11.01 14.46 -12.52
N LEU A 41 11.43 13.27 -12.97
CA LEU A 41 10.75 12.57 -14.06
C LEU A 41 9.45 11.95 -13.56
N TYR A 42 8.43 11.92 -14.41
CA TYR A 42 7.14 11.33 -14.07
C TYR A 42 6.93 9.97 -14.75
N PRO A 43 6.17 9.05 -14.13
CA PRO A 43 5.60 9.16 -12.77
C PRO A 43 6.67 8.94 -11.68
N GLN A 44 6.41 9.49 -10.50
CA GLN A 44 7.13 9.12 -9.28
C GLN A 44 6.40 7.96 -8.60
N ASP A 45 7.11 7.05 -7.95
CA ASP A 45 6.49 5.95 -7.22
C ASP A 45 6.92 5.85 -5.76
N ILE A 46 5.95 5.47 -4.93
CA ILE A 46 6.11 5.23 -3.50
C ILE A 46 5.53 3.85 -3.20
N VAL A 47 6.28 3.02 -2.48
CA VAL A 47 5.77 1.76 -1.96
C VAL A 47 5.78 1.79 -0.45
N ILE A 48 4.62 1.47 0.13
CA ILE A 48 4.47 1.21 1.56
C ILE A 48 4.27 -0.27 1.81
N GLN A 49 4.82 -0.75 2.92
CA GLN A 49 4.64 -2.10 3.43
C GLN A 49 3.81 -2.03 4.71
N LEU A 50 2.68 -2.73 4.73
CA LEU A 50 1.87 -2.95 5.92
C LEU A 50 2.60 -3.88 6.90
N ASN A 51 2.36 -3.71 8.19
CA ASN A 51 2.96 -4.60 9.20
C ASN A 51 2.47 -6.05 9.09
N PHE A 52 1.24 -6.24 8.61
CA PHE A 52 0.61 -7.54 8.41
C PHE A 52 -0.04 -7.58 7.02
N ARG A 53 -0.22 -8.79 6.48
CA ARG A 53 -1.07 -8.99 5.31
C ARG A 53 -2.51 -8.64 5.71
N SER A 54 -3.16 -7.79 4.92
CA SER A 54 -4.46 -7.21 5.28
C SER A 54 -5.39 -7.15 4.08
N ARG A 55 -6.68 -7.08 4.37
CA ARG A 55 -7.73 -6.70 3.43
C ARG A 55 -7.89 -5.19 3.47
N LEU A 56 -7.42 -4.51 2.43
CA LEU A 56 -7.54 -3.07 2.26
C LEU A 56 -8.98 -2.75 1.85
N ARG A 57 -9.60 -1.81 2.57
CA ARG A 57 -10.98 -1.35 2.35
C ARG A 57 -11.06 0.08 1.86
N LYS A 58 -10.12 0.91 2.30
CA LYS A 58 -10.09 2.34 1.96
C LYS A 58 -8.66 2.86 1.99
N ILE A 59 -8.33 3.67 1.00
CA ILE A 59 -7.07 4.41 0.93
C ILE A 59 -7.42 5.90 0.98
N GLN A 60 -6.74 6.67 1.82
CA GLN A 60 -6.90 8.11 1.86
C GLN A 60 -5.57 8.80 1.58
N ILE A 61 -5.61 9.79 0.71
CA ILE A 61 -4.45 10.57 0.28
C ILE A 61 -4.74 12.04 0.57
N LEU A 62 -3.89 12.67 1.37
CA LEU A 62 -3.91 14.12 1.58
C LEU A 62 -2.83 14.76 0.71
N ALA A 63 -3.22 15.42 -0.37
CA ALA A 63 -2.29 16.09 -1.27
C ALA A 63 -1.82 17.42 -0.70
N HIS A 64 -0.59 17.81 -1.04
CA HIS A 64 -0.07 19.14 -0.75
C HIS A 64 -0.85 20.20 -1.54
N GLN A 65 -1.12 21.37 -0.96
CA GLN A 65 -2.07 22.36 -1.51
C GLN A 65 -1.72 22.95 -2.90
N TYR A 66 -0.46 22.93 -3.31
CA TYR A 66 -0.01 23.40 -4.64
C TYR A 66 0.97 22.45 -5.36
N LEU A 67 1.39 21.34 -4.72
CA LEU A 67 2.23 20.31 -5.36
C LEU A 67 1.36 19.12 -5.77
N ILE A 68 0.20 19.42 -6.36
CA ILE A 68 -0.85 18.43 -6.57
C ILE A 68 -0.58 17.67 -7.85
N SER A 69 -0.52 16.34 -7.76
CA SER A 69 -0.48 15.47 -8.93
C SER A 69 -1.81 15.48 -9.68
N THR A 70 -1.77 15.46 -11.00
CA THR A 70 -2.96 15.32 -11.86
C THR A 70 -3.66 13.97 -11.66
N LYS A 71 -2.91 12.91 -11.37
CA LYS A 71 -3.41 11.54 -11.27
C LYS A 71 -2.54 10.69 -10.35
N ILE A 72 -3.17 9.88 -9.50
CA ILE A 72 -2.49 8.85 -8.69
C ILE A 72 -3.10 7.49 -9.01
N GLU A 73 -2.26 6.53 -9.40
CA GLU A 73 -2.66 5.13 -9.59
C GLU A 73 -2.26 4.29 -8.38
N PHE A 74 -3.09 3.30 -8.05
CA PHE A 74 -2.92 2.44 -6.89
C PHE A 74 -2.73 1.00 -7.32
N PHE A 75 -1.79 0.32 -6.68
CA PHE A 75 -1.54 -1.09 -6.86
C PHE A 75 -1.42 -1.77 -5.49
N VAL A 76 -2.09 -2.89 -5.31
CA VAL A 76 -1.85 -3.76 -4.16
C VAL A 76 -0.75 -4.74 -4.52
N GLY A 77 0.20 -4.96 -3.63
CA GLY A 77 1.22 -5.98 -3.78
C GLY A 77 1.08 -7.05 -2.72
N ASP A 78 1.24 -8.31 -3.11
CA ASP A 78 1.26 -9.44 -2.19
C ASP A 78 2.39 -10.40 -2.56
N VAL A 79 2.73 -11.29 -1.64
CA VAL A 79 3.74 -12.34 -1.86
C VAL A 79 3.07 -13.72 -1.80
N PRO A 80 3.63 -14.74 -2.47
CA PRO A 80 3.17 -16.12 -2.31
C PRO A 80 3.19 -16.56 -0.84
N ASP A 81 2.26 -17.43 -0.46
CA ASP A 81 2.20 -17.97 0.90
C ASP A 81 3.54 -18.65 1.28
N GLY A 82 3.97 -18.46 2.52
CA GLY A 82 5.26 -18.96 3.02
C GLY A 82 6.48 -18.14 2.57
N THR A 83 6.32 -17.13 1.72
CA THR A 83 7.41 -16.25 1.29
C THR A 83 7.52 -15.03 2.21
N LYS A 84 8.75 -14.65 2.57
CA LYS A 84 8.99 -13.41 3.32
C LYS A 84 8.61 -12.19 2.46
N PRO A 85 7.83 -11.22 2.99
CA PRO A 85 7.53 -9.99 2.27
C PRO A 85 8.80 -9.21 1.88
N SER A 86 9.06 -9.10 0.57
CA SER A 86 10.10 -8.24 -0.02
C SER A 86 9.58 -7.64 -1.33
N LEU A 87 10.15 -6.52 -1.77
CA LEU A 87 9.75 -5.86 -3.02
C LEU A 87 10.03 -6.73 -4.26
N GLU A 88 11.10 -7.52 -4.24
CA GLU A 88 11.48 -8.44 -5.32
C GLU A 88 10.46 -9.58 -5.51
N ASN A 89 9.89 -10.07 -4.40
CA ASN A 89 8.91 -11.15 -4.43
C ASN A 89 7.46 -10.66 -4.60
N ALA A 90 7.23 -9.35 -4.51
CA ALA A 90 5.91 -8.77 -4.54
C ALA A 90 5.31 -8.81 -5.96
N ARG A 91 4.10 -9.36 -6.06
CA ARG A 91 3.30 -9.34 -7.27
C ARG A 91 2.23 -8.27 -7.13
N TYR A 92 2.23 -7.30 -8.04
CA TYR A 92 1.35 -6.15 -7.97
C TYR A 92 0.14 -6.28 -8.89
N THR A 93 -1.03 -5.96 -8.35
CA THR A 93 -2.30 -5.88 -9.07
C THR A 93 -2.81 -4.44 -9.04
N ARG A 94 -3.15 -3.89 -10.20
CA ARG A 94 -3.68 -2.52 -10.32
C ARG A 94 -5.10 -2.45 -9.73
N LEU A 95 -5.32 -1.52 -8.81
CA LEU A 95 -6.64 -1.26 -8.20
C LEU A 95 -7.43 -0.20 -8.96
N GLY A 96 -6.73 0.71 -9.64
CA GLY A 96 -7.33 1.84 -10.36
C GLY A 96 -6.58 3.14 -10.11
N TYR A 97 -7.25 4.26 -10.31
CA TYR A 97 -6.65 5.59 -10.17
C TYR A 97 -7.66 6.63 -9.70
N VAL A 98 -7.15 7.76 -9.24
CA VAL A 98 -7.92 8.98 -9.00
C VAL A 98 -7.26 10.16 -9.68
N SER A 99 -8.09 11.11 -10.12
CA SER A 99 -7.66 12.45 -10.48
C SER A 99 -7.88 13.40 -9.30
N LEU A 100 -6.96 14.35 -9.15
CA LEU A 100 -7.03 15.41 -8.14
C LEU A 100 -7.31 16.75 -8.82
N SER A 101 -7.84 17.69 -8.06
CA SER A 101 -8.14 19.04 -8.52
C SER A 101 -6.85 19.87 -8.61
N ASP A 102 -6.81 20.84 -9.53
CA ASP A 102 -5.73 21.84 -9.60
C ASP A 102 -5.69 22.78 -8.37
N ASN A 103 -6.80 22.84 -7.64
CA ASN A 103 -7.02 23.64 -6.45
C ASN A 103 -6.99 25.17 -6.69
N GLU A 104 -7.21 25.62 -7.93
CA GLU A 104 -7.24 27.06 -8.26
C GLU A 104 -8.38 27.79 -7.53
N LYS A 105 -9.52 27.14 -7.37
CA LYS A 105 -10.72 27.71 -6.72
C LYS A 105 -10.49 28.12 -5.26
N THR A 106 -9.48 27.55 -4.60
CA THR A 106 -9.12 27.91 -3.21
C THR A 106 -7.91 28.84 -3.15
N GLY A 107 -7.40 29.29 -4.30
CA GLY A 107 -6.14 30.01 -4.41
C GLY A 107 -4.95 29.15 -3.99
N TYR A 108 -5.03 27.82 -4.18
CA TYR A 108 -4.01 26.84 -3.80
C TYR A 108 -3.67 26.82 -2.30
N LYS A 109 -4.64 27.16 -1.45
CA LYS A 109 -4.47 27.22 0.02
C LYS A 109 -5.02 26.00 0.73
N ALA A 110 -6.07 25.38 0.18
CA ALA A 110 -6.69 24.21 0.79
C ALA A 110 -5.90 22.93 0.48
N ARG A 111 -5.85 21.98 1.40
CA ARG A 111 -5.34 20.62 1.10
C ARG A 111 -6.51 19.76 0.62
N GLU A 112 -6.29 18.94 -0.41
CA GLU A 112 -7.29 18.00 -0.91
C GLU A 112 -7.12 16.63 -0.23
N LEU A 113 -8.17 16.14 0.44
CA LEU A 113 -8.25 14.76 0.93
C LEU A 113 -9.06 13.92 -0.05
N LYS A 114 -8.42 12.97 -0.74
CA LYS A 114 -9.09 11.98 -1.57
C LYS A 114 -9.26 10.67 -0.81
N SER A 115 -10.47 10.11 -0.79
CA SER A 115 -10.74 8.78 -0.24
C SER A 115 -11.15 7.83 -1.36
N VAL A 116 -10.50 6.69 -1.45
CA VAL A 116 -10.73 5.64 -2.45
C VAL A 116 -11.19 4.39 -1.73
N HIS A 117 -12.35 3.86 -2.13
CA HIS A 117 -12.82 2.57 -1.66
C HIS A 117 -12.23 1.48 -2.53
N VAL A 118 -11.67 0.45 -1.90
CA VAL A 118 -11.05 -0.68 -2.56
C VAL A 118 -11.46 -1.96 -1.83
N ASP A 119 -11.33 -3.10 -2.48
CA ASP A 119 -11.47 -4.39 -1.82
C ASP A 119 -10.38 -5.33 -2.34
N ALA A 120 -9.24 -5.34 -1.64
CA ALA A 120 -8.04 -6.00 -2.12
C ALA A 120 -7.20 -6.56 -0.98
N HIS A 121 -6.53 -7.68 -1.22
CA HIS A 121 -5.68 -8.34 -0.23
C HIS A 121 -4.21 -8.11 -0.58
N GLY A 122 -3.40 -7.78 0.42
CA GLY A 122 -1.95 -7.69 0.24
C GLY A 122 -1.21 -7.15 1.45
N VAL A 123 0.10 -7.05 1.30
CA VAL A 123 1.02 -6.52 2.32
C VAL A 123 1.75 -5.27 1.83
N PHE A 124 1.66 -4.94 0.53
CA PHE A 124 2.18 -3.72 -0.05
C PHE A 124 1.08 -2.88 -0.68
N LEU A 125 1.26 -1.56 -0.65
CA LEU A 125 0.53 -0.62 -1.47
C LEU A 125 1.55 0.22 -2.23
N LYS A 126 1.47 0.22 -3.57
CA LYS A 126 2.26 1.07 -4.44
C LYS A 126 1.39 2.19 -5.01
N LEU A 127 1.93 3.41 -4.96
CA LEU A 127 1.35 4.60 -5.56
C LEU A 127 2.21 5.02 -6.75
N ASN A 128 1.62 5.19 -7.93
CA ASN A 128 2.25 5.89 -9.04
C ASN A 128 1.65 7.28 -9.15
N ILE A 129 2.46 8.30 -8.90
CA ILE A 129 2.09 9.71 -8.80
C ILE A 129 2.54 10.42 -10.07
N HIS A 130 1.59 10.85 -10.88
CA HIS A 130 1.85 11.44 -12.21
C HIS A 130 2.19 12.93 -12.12
N LYS A 131 2.42 13.58 -13.27
CA LYS A 131 2.75 15.00 -13.38
C LYS A 131 1.87 15.92 -12.53
N ASN A 132 2.43 17.01 -12.02
CA ASN A 132 1.69 18.01 -11.26
C ASN A 132 0.74 18.84 -12.13
N HIS A 133 -0.27 19.44 -11.49
CA HIS A 133 -0.97 20.59 -12.04
C HIS A 133 -0.03 21.80 -12.05
N ILE A 134 0.09 22.45 -13.20
CA ILE A 134 0.95 23.64 -13.36
C ILE A 134 0.32 24.80 -12.59
N ASN A 135 1.11 25.49 -11.77
CA ASN A 135 0.68 26.69 -11.06
C ASN A 135 1.89 27.53 -10.65
N LYS A 136 1.64 28.80 -10.29
CA LYS A 136 2.67 29.78 -9.95
C LYS A 136 3.49 29.49 -8.67
N TYR A 137 3.03 28.57 -7.82
CA TYR A 137 3.72 28.22 -6.56
C TYR A 137 4.62 26.99 -6.72
N ASN A 138 4.36 26.14 -7.71
CA ASN A 138 5.15 24.93 -7.99
C ASN A 138 6.20 25.16 -9.08
N LEU A 139 7.19 25.99 -8.78
CA LEU A 139 8.23 26.39 -9.74
C LEU A 139 9.12 25.24 -10.22
N TYR A 140 9.16 24.15 -9.46
CA TYR A 140 10.06 23.02 -9.71
C TYR A 140 9.37 21.79 -10.29
N ASN A 141 8.08 21.89 -10.65
CA ASN A 141 7.27 20.78 -11.13
C ASN A 141 7.41 19.55 -10.22
N GLN A 142 7.17 19.73 -8.93
CA GLN A 142 7.18 18.66 -7.93
C GLN A 142 5.76 18.13 -7.67
N VAL A 143 5.67 16.94 -7.11
CA VAL A 143 4.44 16.40 -6.51
C VAL A 143 4.67 16.13 -5.03
N GLY A 144 3.64 16.32 -4.22
CA GLY A 144 3.75 16.20 -2.77
C GLY A 144 2.51 15.61 -2.11
N LEU A 145 2.76 14.73 -1.14
CA LEU A 145 1.74 14.12 -0.29
C LEU A 145 2.01 14.50 1.16
N ILE A 146 1.00 15.01 1.85
CA ILE A 146 1.09 15.31 3.29
C ILE A 146 0.89 14.05 4.13
N ALA A 147 -0.06 13.20 3.72
CA ALA A 147 -0.38 11.98 4.46
C ALA A 147 -0.98 10.90 3.54
N VAL A 148 -0.72 9.64 3.91
CA VAL A 148 -1.35 8.45 3.34
C VAL A 148 -1.95 7.66 4.49
N ASN A 149 -3.22 7.26 4.37
CA ASN A 149 -3.85 6.33 5.30
C ASN A 149 -4.34 5.10 4.54
N VAL A 150 -4.11 3.92 5.11
CA VAL A 150 -4.72 2.67 4.66
C VAL A 150 -5.64 2.19 5.77
N ILE A 151 -6.88 1.86 5.43
CA ILE A 151 -7.88 1.36 6.38
C ILE A 151 -8.35 0.00 5.89
N GLY A 152 -8.43 -0.96 6.80
CA GLY A 152 -8.77 -2.33 6.48
C GLY A 152 -8.77 -3.22 7.71
N ASP A 153 -8.65 -4.52 7.48
CA ASP A 153 -8.62 -5.54 8.53
C ASP A 153 -7.41 -6.46 8.29
N ASN A 154 -6.70 -6.85 9.34
CA ASN A 154 -5.67 -7.88 9.22
C ASN A 154 -6.29 -9.19 8.74
N ILE A 155 -5.61 -9.85 7.81
CA ILE A 155 -5.94 -11.23 7.44
C ILE A 155 -5.18 -12.09 8.43
N GLU A 156 -5.90 -12.76 9.32
CA GLU A 156 -5.28 -13.78 10.17
C GLU A 156 -4.56 -14.78 9.25
N PRO A 157 -3.33 -15.21 9.63
CA PRO A 157 -2.74 -16.34 8.94
C PRO A 157 -3.79 -17.45 8.97
N LYS A 158 -4.06 -18.09 7.82
CA LYS A 158 -4.81 -19.34 7.82
C LYS A 158 -4.17 -20.16 8.92
N LYS A 159 -4.91 -20.49 9.99
CA LYS A 159 -4.51 -21.62 10.82
C LYS A 159 -4.26 -22.70 9.78
N LEU A 160 -3.01 -23.16 9.66
CA LEU A 160 -2.85 -24.49 9.12
C LEU A 160 -3.84 -25.29 9.96
N ASP A 161 -4.81 -25.92 9.32
CA ASP A 161 -5.52 -26.99 9.98
C ASP A 161 -4.41 -27.95 10.38
N ILE A 162 -3.91 -27.77 11.60
CA ILE A 162 -3.22 -28.80 12.32
C ILE A 162 -4.32 -29.83 12.40
N MET A 163 -4.38 -30.70 11.39
CA MET A 163 -5.15 -31.92 11.46
C MET A 163 -4.86 -32.43 12.86
N ASP A 164 -5.90 -32.54 13.68
CA ASP A 164 -5.69 -32.90 15.06
C ASP A 164 -4.88 -34.21 15.08
N PRO A 165 -4.10 -34.48 16.14
CA PRO A 165 -3.28 -35.69 16.19
C PRO A 165 -4.10 -36.97 15.95
N VAL A 166 -5.41 -36.93 16.25
CA VAL A 166 -6.38 -38.00 16.02
C VAL A 166 -6.62 -38.23 14.52
N SER A 167 -6.75 -37.17 13.72
CA SER A 167 -6.93 -37.23 12.27
C SER A 167 -5.70 -37.82 11.58
N TYR A 168 -4.49 -37.54 12.06
CA TYR A 168 -3.26 -38.18 11.59
C TYR A 168 -3.24 -39.69 11.88
N LEU A 169 -3.63 -40.09 13.10
CA LEU A 169 -3.72 -41.50 13.49
C LEU A 169 -4.82 -42.24 12.71
N LEU A 170 -5.93 -41.57 12.38
CA LEU A 170 -7.01 -42.14 11.56
C LEU A 170 -6.58 -42.30 10.09
N LEU A 171 -5.89 -41.32 9.51
CA LEU A 171 -5.35 -41.43 8.15
C LEU A 171 -4.25 -42.49 8.05
N TRP A 172 -3.36 -42.57 9.04
CA TRP A 172 -2.33 -43.60 9.11
C TRP A 172 -2.92 -45.00 9.31
N SER A 173 -3.93 -45.16 10.18
CA SER A 173 -4.61 -46.45 10.37
C SER A 173 -5.37 -46.87 9.12
N TYR A 174 -6.03 -45.94 8.41
CA TYR A 174 -6.73 -46.23 7.16
C TYR A 174 -5.76 -46.65 6.04
N THR A 175 -4.67 -45.90 5.84
CA THR A 175 -3.66 -46.19 4.82
C THR A 175 -2.87 -47.48 5.11
N SER A 176 -2.49 -47.73 6.36
CA SER A 176 -1.83 -48.97 6.76
C SER A 176 -2.73 -50.21 6.64
N THR A 177 -4.05 -50.05 6.81
CA THR A 177 -5.02 -51.13 6.62
C THR A 177 -5.19 -51.48 5.13
N GLN A 178 -5.17 -50.49 4.23
CA GLN A 178 -5.22 -50.76 2.79
C GLN A 178 -3.93 -51.40 2.25
N PHE A 179 -2.75 -51.01 2.76
CA PHE A 179 -1.49 -51.65 2.36
C PHE A 179 -1.38 -53.12 2.78
N LYS A 180 -2.05 -53.53 3.86
CA LYS A 180 -2.10 -54.94 4.27
C LYS A 180 -3.05 -55.81 3.43
N GLN A 181 -3.95 -55.22 2.65
CA GLN A 181 -4.88 -55.96 1.78
C GLN A 181 -4.37 -56.17 0.34
N LEU A 182 -3.25 -55.54 -0.03
CA LEU A 182 -2.66 -55.62 -1.37
C LEU A 182 -1.34 -56.43 -1.42
N GLY A 183 -0.95 -57.06 -0.31
CA GLY A 183 0.31 -57.80 -0.17
C GLY A 183 0.15 -59.29 0.19
N GLY A 184 -0.94 -59.93 -0.25
CA GLY A 184 -1.19 -61.37 -0.10
C GLY A 184 -1.48 -62.02 -1.44
#